data_AF-A0A7W1XVG0-F1
#
_entry.id   AF-A0A7W1XVG0-F1
#
_cell.length_a   1.000
_cell.length_b   1.000
_cell.length_c   1.000
_cell.angle_alpha   90.00
_cell.angle_beta   90.00
_cell.angle_gamma   90.00
#
_symmetry.space_group_name_H-M   'P 1'
#
loop_
_entity.id
_entity.type
_entity.pdbx_description
1 polymer ?
#
loop_
_entity_poly.entity_id
_entity_poly.type
_entity_poly.pdbx_seq_one_letter_code
_entity_poly.pdbx_strand_id
1 'polypeptide(L)'
;MLQKSGASLGGMGLQLWKRSDDAWPTGFEDLGDAQPQRLWKVCEKNPGKTDWRDKRCIAVVGSRKASVWGKACAQEIGESLSCSGICVVSGLARGIDAAALKGALRGPVPPIAILGNGLPQIYPPENRGLAEEMVSAGGLLVSEYPPGTPPRGYHFPQRNRLISAWSEAVVVVEATRRSGSLGTAHRAQEMGRTVLTFPGSVVGGCHAGCHSLIRDGALLMESVAEVQEWVFTGRDSSHFLAQERRLRELWKACGWKRKGISPPEEQKLEELQRQTGWSAAFLLQVWWRWQECHAKDDSLDQGQV
;
A
#
# COMPACT_ATOMS: atom_id res chain seq x y z
N MET A 1 13.40 12.75 -45.57
CA MET A 1 12.55 13.76 -44.91
C MET A 1 11.85 13.08 -43.74
N LEU A 2 12.51 12.98 -42.59
CA LEU A 2 11.98 12.38 -41.36
C LEU A 2 12.12 13.42 -40.25
N GLN A 3 11.06 14.17 -40.01
CA GLN A 3 10.89 14.99 -38.81
C GLN A 3 9.46 14.84 -38.31
N LYS A 4 9.37 14.58 -37.00
CA LYS A 4 8.31 14.87 -36.01
C LYS A 4 8.14 13.64 -35.10
N SER A 5 8.19 13.71 -33.78
CA SER A 5 8.62 14.74 -32.82
C SER A 5 8.66 14.00 -31.48
N GLY A 6 9.84 13.60 -31.02
CA GLY A 6 10.00 13.05 -29.68
C GLY A 6 10.03 14.20 -28.69
N ALA A 7 8.91 14.43 -27.99
CA ALA A 7 8.93 15.32 -26.84
C ALA A 7 9.83 14.68 -25.77
N SER A 8 11.00 15.26 -25.55
CA SER A 8 11.91 14.80 -24.50
C SER A 8 11.32 15.13 -23.12
N LEU A 9 11.38 14.18 -22.18
CA LEU A 9 11.14 14.38 -20.74
C LEU A 9 11.97 15.50 -20.09
N GLY A 10 12.93 16.11 -20.81
CA GLY A 10 13.81 17.19 -20.34
C GLY A 10 13.11 18.51 -19.99
N GLY A 11 11.80 18.64 -20.21
CA GLY A 11 11.01 19.83 -19.85
C GLY A 11 10.07 19.68 -18.64
N MET A 12 10.00 18.50 -18.03
CA MET A 12 9.11 18.25 -16.89
C MET A 12 9.66 18.91 -15.62
N GLY A 13 8.82 19.66 -14.92
CA GLY A 13 9.17 20.48 -13.76
C GLY A 13 9.59 19.66 -12.54
N LEU A 14 10.81 19.11 -12.57
CA LEU A 14 11.43 18.42 -11.47
C LEU A 14 11.60 19.38 -10.30
N GLN A 15 11.01 19.03 -9.16
CA GLN A 15 11.01 19.86 -7.96
C GLN A 15 11.53 19.06 -6.78
N LEU A 16 12.30 19.72 -5.93
CA LEU A 16 12.61 19.22 -4.60
C LEU A 16 11.40 19.46 -3.69
N TRP A 17 10.97 18.43 -2.99
CA TRP A 17 9.93 18.49 -1.98
C TRP A 17 10.55 18.13 -0.65
N LYS A 18 10.42 18.99 0.35
CA LYS A 18 11.02 18.82 1.67
C LYS A 18 9.96 18.51 2.69
N ARG A 19 10.35 17.80 3.76
CA ARG A 19 9.47 17.52 4.90
C ARG A 19 8.89 18.77 5.58
N SER A 20 9.57 19.91 5.47
CA SER A 20 9.10 21.20 5.98
C SER A 20 8.00 21.84 5.15
N ASP A 21 7.68 21.32 3.97
CA ASP A 21 6.71 21.94 3.05
C ASP A 21 5.28 21.53 3.43
N ASP A 22 4.33 22.47 3.41
CA ASP A 22 2.96 22.25 3.91
C ASP A 22 2.21 21.09 3.22
N ALA A 23 2.53 20.77 1.96
CA ALA A 23 1.88 19.68 1.25
C ALA A 23 2.45 18.28 1.58
N TRP A 24 3.46 18.18 2.45
CA TRP A 24 4.17 16.92 2.71
C TRP A 24 3.23 15.80 3.21
N PRO A 25 3.30 14.59 2.64
CA PRO A 25 2.40 13.50 3.04
C PRO A 25 2.59 13.09 4.50
N THR A 26 1.51 13.14 5.28
CA THR A 26 1.51 12.81 6.72
C THR A 26 1.71 11.32 6.98
N GLY A 27 1.24 10.44 6.08
CA GLY A 27 1.39 8.99 6.22
C GLY A 27 2.84 8.48 6.31
N PHE A 28 3.83 9.30 5.95
CA PHE A 28 5.23 8.98 6.17
C PHE A 28 5.63 8.98 7.64
N GLU A 29 4.93 9.68 8.53
CA GLU A 29 5.22 9.73 9.96
C GLU A 29 5.29 8.32 10.60
N ASP A 30 4.43 7.41 10.13
CA ASP A 30 4.37 6.00 10.56
C ASP A 30 5.65 5.20 10.24
N LEU A 31 6.56 5.75 9.42
CA LEU A 31 7.86 5.13 9.15
C LEU A 31 8.91 5.41 10.23
N GLY A 32 8.63 6.25 11.22
CA GLY A 32 9.57 6.59 12.29
C GLY A 32 10.90 7.12 11.73
N ASP A 33 12.03 6.57 12.17
CA ASP A 33 13.37 6.96 11.70
C ASP A 33 13.62 6.67 10.22
N ALA A 34 12.82 5.79 9.60
CA ALA A 34 12.91 5.50 8.18
C ALA A 34 12.19 6.54 7.31
N GLN A 35 11.71 7.65 7.87
CA GLN A 35 11.08 8.73 7.12
C GLN A 35 11.99 9.34 6.05
N PRO A 36 11.47 9.58 4.81
CA PRO A 36 12.20 10.39 3.85
C PRO A 36 12.35 11.81 4.40
N GLN A 37 13.54 12.42 4.23
CA GLN A 37 13.75 13.83 4.58
C GLN A 37 13.42 14.77 3.42
N ARG A 38 13.51 14.25 2.20
CA ARG A 38 13.26 14.94 0.95
C ARG A 38 12.85 13.96 -0.13
N LEU A 39 12.07 14.44 -1.06
CA LEU A 39 11.66 13.72 -2.26
C LEU A 39 11.89 14.61 -3.47
N TRP A 40 12.12 14.00 -4.62
CA TRP A 40 12.05 14.64 -5.92
C TRP A 40 10.72 14.29 -6.55
N LYS A 41 10.00 15.30 -7.03
CA LYS A 41 8.70 15.12 -7.67
C LYS A 41 8.69 15.70 -9.07
N VAL A 42 7.88 15.09 -9.93
CA VAL A 42 7.54 15.59 -11.25
C VAL A 42 6.02 15.59 -11.38
N CYS A 43 5.45 16.74 -11.69
CA CYS A 43 4.04 16.96 -11.97
C CYS A 43 3.89 18.03 -13.06
N GLU A 44 2.68 18.24 -13.57
CA GLU A 44 2.42 19.34 -14.50
C GLU A 44 2.69 20.71 -13.87
N LYS A 45 3.11 21.69 -14.69
CA LYS A 45 3.61 23.02 -14.28
C LYS A 45 2.58 23.94 -13.62
N ASN A 46 1.33 23.50 -13.39
CA ASN A 46 0.32 24.23 -12.62
C ASN A 46 0.06 23.55 -11.25
N PRO A 47 1.00 23.68 -10.28
CA PRO A 47 1.03 22.92 -9.03
C PRO A 47 -0.03 23.32 -7.97
N GLY A 48 -1.01 24.16 -8.31
CA GLY A 48 -1.88 24.82 -7.34
C GLY A 48 -3.22 24.16 -7.04
N LYS A 49 -3.55 22.98 -7.61
CA LYS A 49 -4.92 22.43 -7.51
C LYS A 49 -5.07 21.08 -6.82
N THR A 50 -3.98 20.35 -6.58
CA THR A 50 -4.06 19.04 -5.93
C THR A 50 -3.20 19.05 -4.69
N ASP A 51 -3.84 19.27 -3.54
CA ASP A 51 -3.22 19.00 -2.26
C ASP A 51 -3.11 17.48 -2.10
N TRP A 52 -1.87 16.98 -2.01
CA TRP A 52 -1.56 15.55 -1.86
C TRP A 52 -1.40 15.15 -0.40
N ARG A 53 -1.45 16.10 0.53
CA ARG A 53 -1.29 15.89 1.98
C ARG A 53 -2.38 14.97 2.53
N ASP A 54 -3.64 15.27 2.19
CA ASP A 54 -4.83 14.60 2.74
C ASP A 54 -5.62 13.79 1.70
N LYS A 55 -5.01 13.53 0.54
CA LYS A 55 -5.61 12.66 -0.47
C LYS A 55 -5.71 11.24 0.08
N ARG A 56 -6.92 10.71 0.10
CA ARG A 56 -7.14 9.28 0.35
C ARG A 56 -6.46 8.48 -0.76
N CYS A 57 -5.53 7.63 -0.35
CA CYS A 57 -4.65 6.89 -1.24
C CYS A 57 -4.75 5.40 -0.93
N ILE A 58 -4.80 4.57 -1.98
CA ILE A 58 -4.75 3.11 -1.86
C ILE A 58 -3.61 2.60 -2.73
N ALA A 59 -2.75 1.77 -2.15
CA ALA A 59 -1.70 1.13 -2.92
C ALA A 59 -2.25 -0.06 -3.68
N VAL A 60 -1.93 -0.17 -4.97
CA VAL A 60 -2.22 -1.38 -5.76
C VAL A 60 -0.91 -1.92 -6.30
N VAL A 61 -0.53 -3.12 -5.85
CA VAL A 61 0.79 -3.71 -6.12
C VAL A 61 0.68 -5.20 -6.44
N GLY A 62 1.71 -5.74 -7.09
CA GLY A 62 1.78 -7.19 -7.29
C GLY A 62 2.88 -7.65 -8.25
N SER A 63 2.62 -8.77 -8.91
CA SER A 63 3.56 -9.49 -9.75
C SER A 63 3.98 -8.66 -10.97
N ARG A 64 5.29 -8.62 -11.23
CA ARG A 64 5.85 -8.08 -12.49
C ARG A 64 5.53 -8.95 -13.70
N LYS A 65 5.31 -10.25 -13.46
CA LYS A 65 4.91 -11.26 -14.46
C LYS A 65 3.45 -11.67 -14.21
N ALA A 66 2.57 -10.68 -14.11
CA ALA A 66 1.15 -10.90 -13.82
C ALA A 66 0.44 -11.65 -14.95
N SER A 67 -0.52 -12.49 -14.56
CA SER A 67 -1.45 -13.13 -15.49
C SER A 67 -2.33 -12.12 -16.24
N VAL A 68 -3.04 -12.60 -17.27
CA VAL A 68 -4.03 -11.78 -17.99
C VAL A 68 -5.12 -11.30 -17.03
N TRP A 69 -5.63 -12.21 -16.20
CA TRP A 69 -6.62 -11.89 -15.17
C TRP A 69 -6.08 -10.87 -14.16
N GLY A 70 -4.86 -11.08 -13.64
CA GLY A 70 -4.27 -10.17 -12.65
C GLY A 70 -4.11 -8.75 -13.19
N LYS A 71 -3.72 -8.58 -14.47
CA LYS A 71 -3.67 -7.26 -15.10
C LYS A 71 -5.06 -6.63 -15.28
N ALA A 72 -6.04 -7.41 -15.72
CA ALA A 72 -7.41 -6.92 -15.88
C ALA A 72 -8.01 -6.47 -14.54
N CYS A 73 -7.88 -7.31 -13.50
CA CYS A 73 -8.30 -7.01 -12.13
C CYS A 73 -7.62 -5.74 -11.58
N ALA A 74 -6.29 -5.63 -11.72
CA ALA A 74 -5.56 -4.44 -11.29
C ALA A 74 -6.01 -3.16 -12.00
N GLN A 75 -6.28 -3.26 -13.30
CA GLN A 75 -6.77 -2.14 -14.10
C GLN A 75 -8.18 -1.72 -13.66
N GLU A 76 -9.07 -2.67 -13.43
CA GLU A 76 -10.42 -2.42 -12.95
C GLU A 76 -10.41 -1.80 -11.54
N ILE A 77 -9.59 -2.30 -10.62
CA ILE A 77 -9.38 -1.69 -9.30
C ILE A 77 -8.89 -0.25 -9.45
N GLY A 78 -7.91 -0.01 -10.31
CA GLY A 78 -7.36 1.33 -10.51
C GLY A 78 -8.41 2.33 -11.01
N GLU A 79 -9.18 1.93 -12.01
CA GLU A 79 -10.29 2.72 -12.58
C GLU A 79 -11.36 3.00 -11.54
N SER A 80 -11.79 1.96 -10.81
CA SER A 80 -12.91 2.07 -9.88
C SER A 80 -12.54 2.90 -8.64
N LEU A 81 -11.31 2.81 -8.13
CA LEU A 81 -10.81 3.69 -7.06
C LEU A 81 -10.75 5.16 -7.52
N SER A 82 -10.22 5.41 -8.72
CA SER A 82 -10.13 6.76 -9.27
C SER A 82 -11.51 7.40 -9.47
N CYS A 83 -12.47 6.66 -10.04
CA CYS A 83 -13.87 7.06 -10.17
C CYS A 83 -14.54 7.34 -8.82
N SER A 84 -14.05 6.70 -7.76
CA SER A 84 -14.51 6.86 -6.38
C SER A 84 -13.84 8.03 -5.64
N GLY A 85 -13.04 8.85 -6.32
CA GLY A 85 -12.33 9.96 -5.70
C GLY A 85 -11.06 9.58 -4.93
N ILE A 86 -10.63 8.32 -5.02
CA ILE A 86 -9.47 7.77 -4.29
C ILE A 86 -8.26 7.70 -5.22
N CYS A 87 -7.12 8.17 -4.75
CA CYS A 87 -5.88 8.13 -5.52
C CYS A 87 -5.25 6.74 -5.45
N VAL A 88 -4.78 6.25 -6.60
CA VAL A 88 -4.01 5.01 -6.68
C VAL A 88 -2.53 5.33 -6.55
N VAL A 89 -1.85 4.67 -5.60
CA VAL A 89 -0.41 4.74 -5.42
C VAL A 89 0.23 3.44 -5.88
N SER A 90 1.28 3.52 -6.70
CA SER A 90 2.01 2.31 -7.11
C SER A 90 3.47 2.59 -7.45
N GLY A 91 4.19 1.54 -7.85
CA GLY A 91 5.63 1.58 -8.09
C GLY A 91 6.06 1.76 -9.54
N LEU A 92 5.12 1.93 -10.47
CA LEU A 92 5.36 1.96 -11.92
C LEU A 92 6.14 0.73 -12.43
N ALA A 93 6.10 -0.40 -11.72
CA ALA A 93 6.72 -1.64 -12.19
C ALA A 93 5.92 -2.23 -13.36
N ARG A 94 6.48 -3.25 -14.02
CA ARG A 94 5.73 -4.09 -14.97
C ARG A 94 4.57 -4.78 -14.26
N GLY A 95 3.61 -5.29 -15.03
CA GLY A 95 2.55 -6.16 -14.51
C GLY A 95 1.49 -5.37 -13.76
N ILE A 96 1.22 -5.78 -12.52
CA ILE A 96 0.12 -5.22 -11.70
C ILE A 96 0.23 -3.71 -11.53
N ASP A 97 1.41 -3.19 -11.14
CA ASP A 97 1.62 -1.75 -10.93
C ASP A 97 1.22 -0.91 -12.16
N ALA A 98 1.77 -1.24 -13.33
CA ALA A 98 1.44 -0.53 -14.57
C ALA A 98 -0.04 -0.67 -14.97
N ALA A 99 -0.66 -1.82 -14.73
CA ALA A 99 -2.07 -2.03 -15.03
C ALA A 99 -2.98 -1.18 -14.13
N ALA A 100 -2.69 -1.13 -12.83
CA ALA A 100 -3.43 -0.29 -11.88
C ALA A 100 -3.32 1.19 -12.18
N LEU A 101 -2.11 1.67 -12.50
CA LEU A 101 -1.89 3.07 -12.89
C LEU A 101 -2.63 3.42 -14.20
N LYS A 102 -2.64 2.51 -15.18
CA LYS A 102 -3.44 2.67 -16.41
C LYS A 102 -4.94 2.72 -16.13
N GLY A 103 -5.42 1.90 -15.19
CA GLY A 103 -6.80 1.94 -14.73
C GLY A 103 -7.15 3.30 -14.14
N ALA A 104 -6.31 3.79 -13.22
CA ALA A 104 -6.53 5.06 -12.53
C ALA A 104 -6.65 6.27 -13.48
N LEU A 105 -5.94 6.25 -14.61
CA LEU A 105 -6.01 7.29 -15.63
C LEU A 105 -7.35 7.37 -16.38
N ARG A 106 -8.20 6.35 -16.25
CA ARG A 106 -9.56 6.36 -16.81
C ARG A 106 -10.58 7.07 -15.93
N GLY A 107 -10.23 7.32 -14.67
CA GLY A 107 -11.06 8.08 -13.74
C GLY A 107 -10.57 9.52 -13.56
N PRO A 108 -11.31 10.33 -12.78
CA PRO A 108 -11.03 11.74 -12.57
C PRO A 108 -9.85 12.02 -11.62
N VAL A 109 -9.40 11.02 -10.83
CA VAL A 109 -8.30 11.20 -9.88
C VAL A 109 -7.02 10.60 -10.43
N PRO A 110 -6.02 11.43 -10.79
CA PRO A 110 -4.80 10.90 -11.36
C PRO A 110 -3.94 10.18 -10.31
N PRO A 111 -3.17 9.16 -10.71
CA PRO A 111 -2.41 8.33 -9.79
C PRO A 111 -1.04 8.93 -9.39
N ILE A 112 -0.46 8.33 -8.34
CA ILE A 112 0.91 8.59 -7.88
C ILE A 112 1.79 7.37 -8.21
N ALA A 113 2.94 7.61 -8.83
CA ALA A 113 4.00 6.61 -8.97
C ALA A 113 5.22 7.01 -8.15
N ILE A 114 5.64 6.14 -7.23
CA ILE A 114 6.89 6.31 -6.49
C ILE A 114 7.96 5.46 -7.19
N LEU A 115 9.13 5.98 -7.53
CA LEU A 115 10.19 5.29 -8.29
C LEU A 115 11.40 4.94 -7.42
N GLY A 116 12.09 3.85 -7.78
CA GLY A 116 13.31 3.36 -7.12
C GLY A 116 14.61 3.87 -7.74
N ASN A 117 14.55 4.99 -8.46
CA ASN A 117 15.69 5.59 -9.15
C ASN A 117 15.47 7.10 -9.27
N GLY A 118 16.52 7.84 -9.63
CA GLY A 118 16.45 9.30 -9.76
C GLY A 118 15.57 9.73 -10.94
N LEU A 119 14.63 10.63 -10.68
CA LEU A 119 13.87 11.31 -11.74
C LEU A 119 14.78 12.29 -12.52
N PRO A 120 14.50 12.59 -13.81
CA PRO A 120 13.34 12.16 -14.60
C PRO A 120 13.54 10.82 -15.34
N GLN A 121 14.57 10.04 -15.00
CA GLN A 121 14.75 8.73 -15.63
C GLN A 121 13.59 7.80 -15.24
N ILE A 122 12.90 7.21 -16.22
CA ILE A 122 11.84 6.24 -15.97
C ILE A 122 12.39 4.82 -16.06
N TYR A 123 12.12 4.02 -15.03
CA TYR A 123 12.41 2.60 -15.00
C TYR A 123 11.15 1.83 -14.57
N PRO A 124 10.74 0.78 -15.32
CA PRO A 124 11.39 0.25 -16.52
C PRO A 124 11.13 1.14 -17.76
N PRO A 125 12.03 1.17 -18.77
CA PRO A 125 11.94 2.11 -19.90
C PRO A 125 10.65 2.03 -20.71
N GLU A 126 10.05 0.84 -20.84
CA GLU A 126 8.79 0.62 -21.54
C GLU A 126 7.58 1.30 -20.88
N ASN A 127 7.67 1.66 -19.60
CA ASN A 127 6.62 2.41 -18.90
C ASN A 127 6.78 3.94 -19.05
N ARG A 128 7.71 4.41 -19.90
CA ARG A 128 7.90 5.85 -20.16
C ARG A 128 6.62 6.52 -20.65
N GLY A 129 5.93 5.94 -21.64
CA GLY A 129 4.69 6.52 -22.16
C GLY A 129 3.59 6.62 -21.10
N LEU A 130 3.49 5.61 -20.23
CA LEU A 130 2.57 5.64 -19.09
C LEU A 130 2.93 6.75 -18.10
N ALA A 131 4.21 6.96 -17.80
CA ALA A 131 4.65 8.03 -16.92
C ALA A 131 4.32 9.42 -17.50
N GLU A 132 4.49 9.61 -18.81
CA GLU A 132 4.15 10.85 -19.51
C GLU A 132 2.64 11.13 -19.50
N GLU A 133 1.83 10.10 -19.75
CA GLU A 133 0.38 10.17 -19.64
C GLU A 133 -0.06 10.53 -18.21
N MET A 134 0.55 9.89 -17.19
CA MET A 134 0.29 10.21 -15.79
C MET A 134 0.55 11.68 -15.46
N VAL A 135 1.71 12.21 -15.83
CA VAL A 135 2.03 13.62 -15.56
C VAL A 135 1.07 14.55 -16.31
N SER A 136 0.72 14.22 -17.55
CA SER A 136 -0.20 15.01 -18.38
C SER A 136 -1.64 15.02 -17.86
N ALA A 137 -2.05 13.95 -17.17
CA ALA A 137 -3.34 13.86 -16.50
C ALA A 137 -3.36 14.55 -15.11
N GLY A 138 -2.27 15.24 -14.72
CA GLY A 138 -2.14 15.87 -13.40
C GLY A 138 -1.70 14.92 -12.28
N GLY A 139 -1.17 13.75 -12.64
CA GLY A 139 -0.58 12.78 -11.71
C GLY A 139 0.81 13.17 -11.25
N LEU A 140 1.38 12.32 -10.39
CA LEU A 140 2.61 12.63 -9.68
C LEU A 140 3.62 11.49 -9.82
N LEU A 141 4.84 11.81 -10.24
CA LEU A 141 5.99 10.92 -10.12
C LEU A 141 6.84 11.39 -8.95
N VAL A 142 7.25 10.47 -8.09
CA VAL A 142 8.01 10.77 -6.87
C VAL A 142 9.21 9.83 -6.75
N SER A 143 10.32 10.32 -6.24
CA SER A 143 11.47 9.49 -5.90
C SER A 143 12.20 10.04 -4.68
N GLU A 144 12.73 9.17 -3.85
CA GLU A 144 13.65 9.55 -2.76
C GLU A 144 15.12 9.60 -3.22
N TYR A 145 15.38 9.28 -4.48
CA TYR A 145 16.73 9.25 -5.01
C TYR A 145 17.06 10.54 -5.76
N PRO A 146 18.27 11.11 -5.55
CA PRO A 146 18.73 12.26 -6.30
C PRO A 146 18.67 12.03 -7.82
N PRO A 147 18.47 13.10 -8.62
CA PRO A 147 18.48 13.02 -10.07
C PRO A 147 19.77 12.38 -10.59
N GLY A 148 19.65 11.51 -11.60
CA GLY A 148 20.78 10.75 -12.14
C GLY A 148 21.10 9.45 -11.38
N THR A 149 20.45 9.16 -10.25
CA THR A 149 20.64 7.88 -9.56
C THR A 149 20.08 6.72 -10.40
N PRO A 150 20.90 5.72 -10.78
CA PRO A 150 20.44 4.61 -11.62
C PRO A 150 19.53 3.64 -10.85
N PRO A 151 18.67 2.87 -11.55
CA PRO A 151 17.86 1.83 -10.93
C PRO A 151 18.77 0.68 -10.45
N ARG A 152 18.77 0.42 -9.14
CA ARG A 152 19.52 -0.69 -8.52
C ARG A 152 18.56 -1.61 -7.77
N GLY A 153 18.85 -2.91 -7.75
CA GLY A 153 17.95 -3.92 -7.18
C GLY A 153 17.51 -3.63 -5.74
N TYR A 154 18.43 -3.15 -4.90
CA TYR A 154 18.16 -2.82 -3.50
C TYR A 154 17.35 -1.52 -3.30
N HIS A 155 17.24 -0.66 -4.33
CA HIS A 155 16.42 0.54 -4.23
C HIS A 155 14.92 0.23 -4.22
N PHE A 156 14.48 -0.85 -4.88
CA PHE A 156 13.05 -1.16 -4.99
C PHE A 156 12.42 -1.57 -3.65
N PRO A 157 13.04 -2.45 -2.84
CA PRO A 157 12.55 -2.72 -1.48
C PRO A 157 12.54 -1.47 -0.60
N GLN A 158 13.56 -0.62 -0.69
CA GLN A 158 13.61 0.64 0.07
C GLN A 158 12.48 1.59 -0.33
N ARG A 159 12.21 1.73 -1.64
CA ARG A 159 11.10 2.53 -2.17
C ARG A 159 9.74 2.03 -1.70
N ASN A 160 9.54 0.71 -1.61
CA ASN A 160 8.24 0.13 -1.31
C ASN A 160 7.65 0.58 0.03
N ARG A 161 8.48 0.93 1.02
CA ARG A 161 7.99 1.48 2.29
C ARG A 161 7.22 2.79 2.10
N LEU A 162 7.60 3.60 1.12
CA LEU A 162 6.91 4.86 0.80
C LEU A 162 5.54 4.60 0.18
N ILE A 163 5.40 3.53 -0.62
CA ILE A 163 4.12 3.15 -1.22
C ILE A 163 3.13 2.77 -0.12
N SER A 164 3.55 1.89 0.80
CA SER A 164 2.72 1.49 1.93
C SER A 164 2.43 2.67 2.88
N ALA A 165 3.41 3.54 3.10
CA ALA A 165 3.28 4.67 4.01
C ALA A 165 2.36 5.77 3.50
N TRP A 166 2.29 5.99 2.20
CA TRP A 166 1.39 6.99 1.63
C TRP A 166 -0.04 6.46 1.41
N SER A 167 -0.32 5.21 1.74
CA SER A 167 -1.63 4.60 1.45
C SER A 167 -2.38 4.28 2.74
N GLU A 168 -3.71 4.38 2.75
CA GLU A 168 -4.55 3.94 3.86
C GLU A 168 -4.60 2.40 3.95
N ALA A 169 -4.51 1.73 2.80
CA ALA A 169 -4.47 0.28 2.67
C ALA A 169 -3.67 -0.15 1.44
N VAL A 170 -3.32 -1.44 1.40
CA VAL A 170 -2.58 -2.05 0.28
C VAL A 170 -3.38 -3.19 -0.31
N VAL A 171 -3.65 -3.13 -1.60
CA VAL A 171 -4.25 -4.21 -2.39
C VAL A 171 -3.14 -4.97 -3.12
N VAL A 172 -3.01 -6.26 -2.83
CA VAL A 172 -2.10 -7.18 -3.52
C VAL A 172 -2.90 -8.06 -4.47
N VAL A 173 -2.79 -7.81 -5.76
CA VAL A 173 -3.65 -8.49 -6.76
C VAL A 173 -3.16 -9.91 -7.05
N GLU A 174 -1.85 -10.06 -7.32
CA GLU A 174 -1.22 -11.33 -7.62
C GLU A 174 0.22 -11.29 -7.14
N ALA A 175 0.67 -12.30 -6.39
CA ALA A 175 2.04 -12.36 -5.86
C ALA A 175 2.52 -13.80 -5.63
N THR A 176 3.73 -14.09 -6.10
CA THR A 176 4.46 -15.32 -5.73
C THR A 176 5.08 -15.17 -4.35
N ARG A 177 5.54 -16.28 -3.74
CA ARG A 177 6.22 -16.27 -2.42
C ARG A 177 7.49 -15.40 -2.36
N ARG A 178 8.12 -15.14 -3.51
CA ARG A 178 9.34 -14.31 -3.60
C ARG A 178 9.07 -12.95 -4.25
N SER A 179 7.80 -12.54 -4.33
CA SER A 179 7.44 -11.27 -4.94
C SER A 179 7.87 -10.10 -4.06
N GLY A 180 8.47 -9.08 -4.67
CA GLY A 180 8.80 -7.83 -3.98
C GLY A 180 7.57 -7.06 -3.46
N SER A 181 6.37 -7.36 -3.98
CA SER A 181 5.11 -6.78 -3.49
C SER A 181 4.77 -7.23 -2.06
N LEU A 182 5.27 -8.39 -1.62
CA LEU A 182 5.08 -8.86 -0.24
C LEU A 182 5.76 -7.93 0.76
N GLY A 183 6.91 -7.35 0.40
CA GLY A 183 7.57 -6.35 1.24
C GLY A 183 6.70 -5.10 1.47
N THR A 184 5.95 -4.65 0.45
CA THR A 184 4.99 -3.55 0.60
C THR A 184 3.85 -3.94 1.54
N ALA A 185 3.32 -5.16 1.41
CA ALA A 185 2.22 -5.64 2.25
C ALA A 185 2.64 -5.80 3.72
N HIS A 186 3.79 -6.41 3.98
CA HIS A 186 4.30 -6.55 5.35
C HIS A 186 4.58 -5.20 6.01
N ARG A 187 5.16 -4.24 5.27
CA ARG A 187 5.31 -2.85 5.76
C ARG A 187 3.97 -2.21 6.12
N ALA A 188 2.93 -2.47 5.34
CA ALA A 188 1.60 -1.96 5.65
C ALA A 188 1.06 -2.57 6.95
N GLN A 189 1.19 -3.88 7.14
CA GLN A 189 0.80 -4.56 8.37
C GLN A 189 1.57 -4.05 9.59
N GLU A 190 2.89 -3.87 9.46
CA GLU A 190 3.76 -3.28 10.51
C GLU A 190 3.26 -1.90 10.96
N MET A 191 2.73 -1.09 10.03
CA MET A 191 2.16 0.24 10.29
C MET A 191 0.65 0.19 10.63
N GLY A 192 0.09 -0.98 10.94
CA GLY A 192 -1.32 -1.10 11.33
C GLY A 192 -2.33 -0.99 10.18
N ARG A 193 -1.87 -0.94 8.93
CA ARG A 193 -2.71 -0.75 7.75
C ARG A 193 -3.27 -2.07 7.23
N THR A 194 -4.47 -1.99 6.66
CA THR A 194 -5.14 -3.15 6.11
C THR A 194 -4.48 -3.59 4.80
N VAL A 195 -4.27 -4.89 4.66
CA VAL A 195 -3.88 -5.52 3.41
C VAL A 195 -5.08 -6.28 2.87
N LEU A 196 -5.45 -6.02 1.63
CA LEU A 196 -6.45 -6.75 0.85
C LEU A 196 -5.73 -7.59 -0.19
N THR A 197 -6.20 -8.81 -0.44
CA THR A 197 -5.60 -9.66 -1.47
C THR A 197 -6.62 -10.62 -2.07
N PHE A 198 -6.34 -11.08 -3.28
CA PHE A 198 -7.21 -12.02 -3.98
C PHE A 198 -6.73 -13.47 -3.80
N PRO A 199 -7.65 -14.44 -3.69
CA PRO A 199 -7.30 -15.84 -3.81
C PRO A 199 -7.00 -16.17 -5.27
N GLY A 200 -6.51 -17.38 -5.50
CA GLY A 200 -6.25 -17.87 -6.85
C GLY A 200 -5.70 -19.28 -6.82
N SER A 201 -5.42 -19.83 -8.00
CA SER A 201 -4.98 -21.22 -8.14
C SER A 201 -3.74 -21.51 -7.30
N VAL A 202 -3.77 -22.65 -6.61
CA VAL A 202 -2.60 -23.23 -5.92
C VAL A 202 -1.60 -23.83 -6.91
N VAL A 203 -2.03 -24.09 -8.14
CA VAL A 203 -1.19 -24.62 -9.22
C VAL A 203 -0.36 -23.49 -9.83
N GLY A 204 0.93 -23.73 -10.07
CA GLY A 204 1.84 -22.76 -10.70
C GLY A 204 2.43 -21.69 -9.78
N GLY A 205 1.89 -21.54 -8.56
CA GLY A 205 2.51 -20.72 -7.50
C GLY A 205 2.38 -19.20 -7.66
N CYS A 206 1.64 -18.70 -8.66
CA CYS A 206 1.45 -17.27 -8.92
C CYS A 206 0.72 -16.53 -7.79
N HIS A 207 -0.13 -17.23 -7.03
CA HIS A 207 -0.87 -16.68 -5.88
C HIS A 207 -0.32 -17.14 -4.53
N ALA A 208 0.80 -17.88 -4.50
CA ALA A 208 1.31 -18.47 -3.27
C ALA A 208 1.76 -17.41 -2.23
N GLY A 209 2.10 -16.20 -2.68
CA GLY A 209 2.33 -15.03 -1.82
C GLY A 209 1.02 -14.44 -1.30
N CYS A 210 0.00 -14.28 -2.14
CA CYS A 210 -1.35 -13.88 -1.73
C CYS A 210 -1.93 -14.83 -0.67
N HIS A 211 -1.78 -16.14 -0.86
CA HIS A 211 -2.20 -17.14 0.14
C HIS A 211 -1.43 -17.01 1.45
N SER A 212 -0.16 -16.62 1.41
CA SER A 212 0.61 -16.33 2.62
C SER A 212 0.03 -15.11 3.34
N LEU A 213 -0.22 -14.02 2.60
CA LEU A 213 -0.81 -12.80 3.16
C LEU A 213 -2.16 -13.08 3.84
N ILE A 214 -3.01 -13.91 3.24
CA ILE A 214 -4.30 -14.32 3.85
C ILE A 214 -4.08 -15.03 5.18
N ARG A 215 -3.08 -15.93 5.27
CA ARG A 215 -2.72 -16.56 6.55
C ARG A 215 -2.12 -15.57 7.53
N ASP A 216 -1.42 -14.56 7.02
CA ASP A 216 -0.86 -13.47 7.82
C ASP A 216 -1.92 -12.40 8.14
N GLY A 217 -3.22 -12.67 7.89
CA GLY A 217 -4.34 -11.83 8.30
C GLY A 217 -4.78 -10.75 7.31
N ALA A 218 -4.26 -10.76 6.09
CA ALA A 218 -4.83 -9.95 5.01
C ALA A 218 -6.27 -10.37 4.71
N LEU A 219 -7.12 -9.41 4.33
CA LEU A 219 -8.50 -9.68 3.98
C LEU A 219 -8.57 -10.27 2.57
N LEU A 220 -9.27 -11.40 2.45
CA LEU A 220 -9.54 -12.04 1.17
C LEU A 220 -10.66 -11.27 0.46
N MET A 221 -10.41 -10.86 -0.78
CA MET A 221 -11.40 -10.23 -1.66
C MET A 221 -11.75 -11.19 -2.80
N GLU A 222 -13.03 -11.36 -3.09
CA GLU A 222 -13.52 -12.19 -4.19
C GLU A 222 -13.80 -11.37 -5.46
N SER A 223 -13.92 -10.05 -5.33
CA SER A 223 -14.21 -9.15 -6.44
C SER A 223 -13.62 -7.74 -6.27
N VAL A 224 -13.57 -6.98 -7.35
CA VAL A 224 -13.22 -5.55 -7.30
C VAL A 224 -14.29 -4.75 -6.54
N ALA A 225 -15.56 -5.16 -6.65
CA ALA A 225 -16.66 -4.53 -5.92
C ALA A 225 -16.47 -4.62 -4.40
N GLU A 226 -15.98 -5.74 -3.88
CA GLU A 226 -15.66 -5.87 -2.45
C GLU A 226 -14.52 -4.95 -2.01
N VAL A 227 -13.50 -4.75 -2.87
CA VAL A 227 -12.44 -3.77 -2.60
C VAL A 227 -13.05 -2.37 -2.50
N GLN A 228 -13.93 -2.00 -3.43
CA GLN A 228 -14.61 -0.70 -3.39
C GLN A 228 -15.45 -0.55 -2.12
N GLU A 229 -16.30 -1.54 -1.84
CA GLU A 229 -17.15 -1.56 -0.66
C GLU A 229 -16.30 -1.37 0.59
N TRP A 230 -15.21 -2.12 0.75
CA TRP A 230 -14.30 -1.98 1.87
C TRP A 230 -13.71 -0.56 1.97
N VAL A 231 -13.30 0.05 0.86
CA VAL A 231 -12.74 1.42 0.90
C VAL A 231 -13.79 2.48 1.25
N PHE A 232 -15.07 2.24 0.94
CA PHE A 232 -16.19 3.14 1.25
C PHE A 232 -16.76 2.94 2.66
N THR A 233 -16.96 1.69 3.09
CA THR A 233 -17.67 1.33 4.33
C THR A 233 -16.70 0.93 5.46
N GLY A 234 -15.51 0.45 5.11
CA GLY A 234 -14.57 -0.26 6.00
C GLY A 234 -13.78 0.60 6.99
N ARG A 235 -14.21 1.82 7.30
CA ARG A 235 -13.82 2.47 8.57
C ARG A 235 -14.66 1.98 9.73
N ASP A 236 -15.86 1.47 9.46
CA ASP A 236 -16.77 0.97 10.49
C ASP A 236 -16.62 -0.54 10.64
N SER A 237 -15.60 -0.93 11.40
CA SER A 237 -15.57 -2.00 12.39
C SER A 237 -16.07 -3.42 12.06
N SER A 238 -16.91 -3.74 11.08
CA SER A 238 -17.60 -5.05 10.99
C SER A 238 -16.69 -6.24 10.63
N HIS A 239 -15.83 -6.09 9.62
CA HIS A 239 -14.88 -7.15 9.23
C HIS A 239 -13.75 -7.33 10.26
N PHE A 240 -13.31 -6.22 10.87
CA PHE A 240 -12.40 -6.27 12.01
C PHE A 240 -13.10 -6.87 13.23
N LEU A 241 -14.33 -6.48 13.58
CA LEU A 241 -15.13 -7.04 14.69
C LEU A 241 -15.38 -8.53 14.51
N ALA A 242 -15.50 -9.04 13.28
CA ALA A 242 -15.60 -10.47 13.01
C ALA A 242 -14.28 -11.20 13.29
N GLN A 243 -13.16 -10.63 12.85
CA GLN A 243 -11.82 -11.15 13.19
C GLN A 243 -11.53 -10.99 14.69
N GLU A 244 -11.88 -9.86 15.29
CA GLU A 244 -11.75 -9.50 16.70
C GLU A 244 -12.62 -10.41 17.56
N ARG A 245 -13.85 -10.77 17.15
CA ARG A 245 -14.65 -11.79 17.85
C ARG A 245 -13.96 -13.14 17.83
N ARG A 246 -13.49 -13.58 16.67
CA ARG A 246 -12.76 -14.84 16.53
C ARG A 246 -11.46 -14.83 17.35
N LEU A 247 -10.78 -13.70 17.42
CA LEU A 247 -9.60 -13.44 18.24
C LEU A 247 -9.93 -13.40 19.73
N ARG A 248 -11.03 -12.77 20.14
CA ARG A 248 -11.56 -12.77 21.51
C ARG A 248 -11.84 -14.20 21.96
N GLU A 249 -12.41 -15.03 21.08
CA GLU A 249 -12.65 -16.46 21.36
C GLU A 249 -11.34 -17.24 21.47
N LEU A 250 -10.39 -17.03 20.56
CA LEU A 250 -9.08 -17.68 20.60
C LEU A 250 -8.27 -17.26 21.83
N TRP A 251 -8.22 -15.97 22.16
CA TRP A 251 -7.52 -15.46 23.34
C TRP A 251 -8.18 -15.90 24.66
N LYS A 252 -9.51 -16.01 24.70
CA LYS A 252 -10.22 -16.64 25.83
C LYS A 252 -9.88 -18.12 25.94
N ALA A 253 -9.83 -18.85 24.82
CA ALA A 253 -9.46 -20.26 24.79
C ALA A 253 -8.01 -20.50 25.25
N CYS A 254 -7.11 -19.54 25.03
CA CYS A 254 -5.74 -19.57 25.54
C CYS A 254 -5.58 -19.09 27.00
N GLY A 255 -6.66 -18.82 27.73
CA GLY A 255 -6.64 -18.54 29.17
C GLY A 255 -6.07 -17.17 29.58
N TRP A 256 -6.02 -16.20 28.67
CA TRP A 256 -5.41 -14.89 28.93
C TRP A 256 -6.29 -13.97 29.79
N LYS A 257 -5.68 -13.30 30.77
CA LYS A 257 -6.30 -12.24 31.59
C LYS A 257 -5.73 -10.88 31.22
N ARG A 258 -6.59 -9.86 31.21
CA ARG A 258 -6.36 -8.44 30.82
C ARG A 258 -5.13 -7.73 31.45
N LYS A 259 -4.42 -8.34 32.39
CA LYS A 259 -3.37 -7.64 33.16
C LYS A 259 -2.00 -7.75 32.50
N GLY A 260 -1.64 -6.70 31.76
CA GLY A 260 -0.27 -6.40 31.36
C GLY A 260 -0.21 -5.55 30.09
N ILE A 261 0.44 -4.38 30.15
CA ILE A 261 0.79 -3.53 29.00
C ILE A 261 1.96 -4.14 28.20
N SER A 262 2.46 -5.31 28.62
CA SER A 262 3.56 -5.99 27.97
C SER A 262 3.07 -6.91 26.85
N PRO A 263 3.72 -6.92 25.67
CA PRO A 263 3.38 -7.83 24.59
C PRO A 263 3.47 -9.30 25.05
N PRO A 264 2.77 -10.23 24.37
CA PRO A 264 2.80 -11.64 24.73
C PRO A 264 4.24 -12.17 24.74
N GLU A 265 4.56 -13.01 25.73
CA GLU A 265 5.83 -13.75 25.78
C GLU A 265 5.99 -14.58 24.50
N GLU A 266 7.23 -14.72 24.01
CA GLU A 266 7.56 -15.40 22.76
C GLU A 266 6.97 -16.82 22.67
N GLN A 267 7.05 -17.60 23.76
CA GLN A 267 6.47 -18.95 23.83
C GLN A 267 4.95 -19.00 23.60
N LYS A 268 4.21 -17.97 24.05
CA LYS A 268 2.76 -17.88 23.83
C LYS A 268 2.43 -17.46 22.40
N LEU A 269 3.29 -16.61 21.83
CA LEU A 269 3.21 -16.20 20.44
C LEU A 269 3.39 -17.42 19.53
N GLU A 270 4.43 -18.24 19.76
CA GLU A 270 4.67 -19.48 19.02
C GLU A 270 3.49 -20.47 19.11
N GLU A 271 2.89 -20.64 20.30
CA GLU A 271 1.73 -21.50 20.47
C GLU A 271 0.53 -21.01 19.65
N LEU A 272 0.26 -19.70 19.67
CA LEU A 272 -0.81 -19.10 18.87
C LEU A 272 -0.53 -19.21 17.38
N GLN A 273 0.72 -19.02 16.93
CA GLN A 273 1.10 -19.24 15.54
C GLN A 273 0.84 -20.69 15.13
N ARG A 274 1.11 -21.67 16.01
CA ARG A 274 0.84 -23.10 15.75
C ARG A 274 -0.66 -23.41 15.68
N GLN A 275 -1.48 -22.83 16.55
CA GLN A 275 -2.92 -23.08 16.59
C GLN A 275 -3.69 -22.38 15.47
N THR A 276 -3.30 -21.15 15.14
CA THR A 276 -4.04 -20.29 14.20
C THR A 276 -3.45 -20.33 12.79
N GLY A 277 -2.17 -20.69 12.66
CA GLY A 277 -1.42 -20.55 11.42
C GLY A 277 -1.04 -19.10 11.08
N TRP A 278 -1.29 -18.14 11.98
CA TRP A 278 -1.02 -16.72 11.78
C TRP A 278 0.43 -16.38 12.07
N SER A 279 0.92 -15.27 11.50
CA SER A 279 2.26 -14.78 11.78
C SER A 279 2.32 -14.09 13.15
N ALA A 280 3.52 -14.07 13.74
CA ALA A 280 3.81 -13.32 14.96
C ALA A 280 3.46 -11.84 14.82
N ALA A 281 3.79 -11.25 13.68
CA ALA A 281 3.50 -9.85 13.38
C ALA A 281 1.99 -9.57 13.40
N PHE A 282 1.17 -10.45 12.81
CA PHE A 282 -0.28 -10.29 12.84
C PHE A 282 -0.84 -10.41 14.25
N LEU A 283 -0.40 -11.42 15.02
CA LEU A 283 -0.82 -11.60 16.40
C LEU A 283 -0.49 -10.37 17.28
N LEU A 284 0.69 -9.77 17.08
CA LEU A 284 1.12 -8.55 17.77
C LEU A 284 0.34 -7.31 17.32
N GLN A 285 0.09 -7.16 16.01
CA GLN A 285 -0.70 -6.07 15.46
C GLN A 285 -2.11 -6.07 16.04
N VAL A 286 -2.73 -7.24 16.10
CA VAL A 286 -4.06 -7.40 16.71
C VAL A 286 -4.01 -7.10 18.21
N TRP A 287 -3.00 -7.61 18.93
CA TRP A 287 -2.85 -7.34 20.36
C TRP A 287 -2.71 -5.85 20.67
N TRP A 288 -1.86 -5.12 19.95
CA TRP A 288 -1.69 -3.67 20.10
C TRP A 288 -3.00 -2.92 19.86
N ARG A 289 -3.71 -3.27 18.78
CA ARG A 289 -4.98 -2.63 18.43
C ARG A 289 -6.08 -2.91 19.45
N TRP A 290 -6.08 -4.11 20.04
CA TRP A 290 -6.96 -4.45 21.16
C TRP A 290 -6.70 -3.58 22.40
N GLN A 291 -5.43 -3.33 22.73
CA GLN A 291 -5.07 -2.39 23.81
C GLN A 291 -5.55 -0.97 23.50
N GLU A 292 -5.37 -0.47 22.27
CA GLU A 292 -5.81 0.87 21.86
C GLU A 292 -7.33 1.06 21.92
N CYS A 293 -8.11 0.05 21.50
CA CYS A 293 -9.56 0.09 21.54
C CYS A 293 -10.11 0.11 22.99
N HIS A 294 -9.47 -0.62 23.92
CA HIS A 294 -9.94 -0.72 25.30
C HIS A 294 -9.26 0.23 26.30
N ALA A 295 -8.15 0.87 25.94
CA ALA A 295 -7.62 2.01 26.69
C ALA A 295 -8.63 3.17 26.75
N LYS A 296 -9.50 3.29 25.74
CA LYS A 296 -10.59 4.28 25.70
C LYS A 296 -11.76 3.90 26.61
N ASP A 297 -12.08 2.61 26.77
CA ASP A 297 -13.13 2.14 27.69
C ASP A 297 -12.74 2.36 29.17
N ASP A 298 -11.47 2.16 29.53
CA ASP A 298 -11.01 2.40 30.92
C ASP A 298 -11.02 3.89 31.32
N SER A 299 -10.99 4.81 30.34
CA SER A 299 -11.09 6.25 30.62
C SER A 299 -12.52 6.71 30.94
N LEU A 300 -13.54 5.93 30.57
CA LEU A 300 -14.95 6.20 30.86
C LEU A 300 -15.39 5.61 32.21
N ASP A 301 -14.69 4.58 32.71
CA ASP A 301 -15.03 3.88 33.96
C ASP A 301 -14.34 4.50 35.20
N GLN A 302 -13.35 5.40 35.01
CA GLN A 302 -12.68 6.11 36.12
C GLN A 302 -13.35 7.45 36.49
N GLY A 303 -14.49 7.78 35.87
CA GLY A 303 -15.26 9.00 36.13
C GLY A 303 -16.47 8.84 37.05
N GLN A 304 -16.70 7.65 37.62
CA GLN A 304 -17.78 7.41 38.58
C GLN A 304 -17.27 6.63 39.80
N VAL A 305 -16.52 7.31 40.67
CA VAL A 305 -16.47 7.01 42.11
C VAL A 305 -16.43 8.32 42.88
#